data_AF-A0A6N4QG73-F1
#
_entry.id   AF-A0A6N4QG73-F1
#
_cell.length_a   1.000
_cell.length_b   1.000
_cell.length_c   1.000
_cell.angle_alpha   90.00
_cell.angle_beta   90.00
_cell.angle_gamma   90.00
#
_symmetry.space_group_name_H-M   'P 1'
#
loop_
_entity.id
_entity.type
_entity.pdbx_description
1 polymer ?
#
loop_
_entity_poly.entity_id
_entity_poly.type
_entity_poly.pdbx_seq_one_letter_code
_entity_poly.pdbx_strand_id
1 'polypeptide(L)'
;MPNIDYTLKITDLIMILAVFIGPIVAVRLTDKINETKKAYERKLAIFKSLMTTRANTLAVVHVEALNTIDVEFNNNNTKEKAVIEAWKLYLAHLNSFDEKDTSWGSRRNDYFIDLLYTMGISIGVSFEKSYLK
;
A
#
# COMPACT_ATOMS: atom_id res chain seq x y z
N MET A 1 -28.73 61.60 1.31
CA MET A 1 -28.29 60.58 0.34
C MET A 1 -28.41 59.23 1.02
N PRO A 2 -29.03 58.20 0.41
CA PRO A 2 -29.13 56.89 1.04
C PRO A 2 -27.73 56.26 1.03
N ASN A 3 -27.21 55.93 2.20
CA ASN A 3 -26.03 55.10 2.34
C ASN A 3 -26.45 53.69 1.90
N ILE A 4 -26.15 53.33 0.66
CA ILE A 4 -26.41 51.97 0.17
C ILE A 4 -25.58 51.04 1.05
N ASP A 5 -26.25 50.15 1.77
CA ASP A 5 -25.65 49.27 2.78
C ASP A 5 -24.91 48.11 2.10
N TYR A 6 -23.73 48.42 1.55
CA TYR A 6 -22.89 47.45 0.80
C TYR A 6 -22.43 46.29 1.68
N THR A 7 -22.32 46.51 2.98
CA THR A 7 -21.95 45.52 4.01
C THR A 7 -22.93 44.34 4.04
N LEU A 8 -24.23 44.61 3.96
CA LEU A 8 -25.26 43.57 3.94
C LEU A 8 -25.16 42.71 2.67
N LYS A 9 -25.01 43.34 1.50
CA LYS A 9 -24.89 42.62 0.21
C LYS A 9 -23.63 41.76 0.10
N ILE A 10 -22.50 42.25 0.63
CA ILE A 10 -21.24 41.48 0.65
C ILE A 10 -21.39 40.26 1.58
N THR A 11 -22.03 40.43 2.74
CA THR A 11 -22.27 39.34 3.69
C THR A 11 -23.17 38.25 3.09
N ASP A 12 -24.24 38.63 2.39
CA ASP A 12 -25.14 37.69 1.69
C ASP A 12 -24.41 36.91 0.60
N LEU A 13 -23.56 37.58 -0.19
CA LEU A 13 -22.75 36.92 -1.21
C LEU A 13 -21.78 35.91 -0.57
N ILE A 14 -21.14 36.27 0.53
CA ILE A 14 -20.25 35.36 1.28
C ILE A 14 -21.02 34.16 1.83
N MET A 15 -22.23 34.37 2.39
CA MET A 15 -23.06 33.28 2.90
C MET A 15 -23.48 32.31 1.79
N ILE A 16 -23.93 32.82 0.64
CA ILE A 16 -24.30 32.01 -0.52
C ILE A 16 -23.09 31.19 -0.99
N LEU A 17 -21.93 31.83 -1.14
CA LEU A 17 -20.70 31.13 -1.52
C LEU A 17 -20.30 30.06 -0.50
N ALA A 18 -20.43 30.34 0.80
CA ALA A 18 -20.10 29.38 1.86
C ALA A 18 -20.98 28.12 1.80
N VAL A 19 -22.29 28.27 1.53
CA VAL A 19 -23.23 27.15 1.37
C VAL A 19 -22.84 26.23 0.22
N PHE A 20 -22.28 26.76 -0.87
CA PHE A 20 -21.80 25.95 -1.99
C PHE A 20 -20.39 25.39 -1.78
N ILE A 21 -19.47 26.18 -1.21
CA ILE A 21 -18.07 25.78 -1.03
C ILE A 21 -17.92 24.69 0.04
N GLY A 22 -18.70 24.75 1.12
CA GLY A 22 -18.64 23.78 2.22
C GLY A 22 -18.74 22.32 1.74
N PRO A 23 -19.79 21.93 1.02
CA PRO A 23 -19.94 20.58 0.48
C PRO A 23 -18.82 20.18 -0.48
N ILE A 24 -18.37 21.09 -1.36
CA ILE A 24 -17.31 20.79 -2.34
C ILE A 24 -16.00 20.46 -1.62
N VAL A 25 -15.61 21.28 -0.64
CA VAL A 25 -14.38 21.05 0.14
C VAL A 25 -14.49 19.76 0.95
N ALA A 26 -15.63 19.51 1.59
CA ALA A 26 -15.87 18.29 2.34
C ALA A 26 -15.68 17.03 1.48
N VAL A 27 -16.31 16.98 0.30
CA VAL A 27 -16.19 15.84 -0.63
C VAL A 27 -14.74 15.63 -1.07
N ARG A 28 -14.01 16.70 -1.42
CA ARG A 28 -12.60 16.58 -1.84
C ARG A 28 -11.70 16.07 -0.73
N LEU A 29 -11.92 16.49 0.52
CA LEU A 29 -11.17 15.97 1.68
C LEU A 29 -11.48 14.49 1.91
N THR A 30 -12.77 14.11 1.85
CA THR A 30 -13.20 12.72 1.99
C THR A 30 -12.60 11.82 0.92
N ASP A 31 -12.61 12.25 -0.34
CA ASP A 31 -12.03 11.49 -1.45
C ASP A 31 -10.53 11.25 -1.25
N LYS A 32 -9.79 12.25 -0.78
CA LYS A 32 -8.34 12.09 -0.55
C LYS A 32 -8.02 11.09 0.55
N ILE A 33 -8.80 11.09 1.62
CA ILE A 33 -8.68 10.09 2.70
C ILE A 33 -9.03 8.70 2.16
N ASN A 34 -10.08 8.59 1.35
CA ASN A 34 -10.50 7.34 0.75
C ASN A 34 -9.46 6.76 -0.21
N GLU A 35 -8.79 7.57 -1.04
CA GLU A 35 -7.69 7.11 -1.90
C GLU A 35 -6.57 6.46 -1.08
N THR A 36 -6.17 7.11 0.01
CA THR A 36 -5.11 6.63 0.90
C THR A 36 -5.51 5.31 1.55
N LYS A 37 -6.74 5.22 2.05
CA LYS A 37 -7.29 3.99 2.63
C LYS A 37 -7.35 2.85 1.61
N LYS A 38 -7.82 3.12 0.39
CA LYS A 38 -7.85 2.13 -0.69
C LYS A 38 -6.45 1.60 -1.03
N ALA A 39 -5.44 2.48 -1.09
CA ALA A 39 -4.06 2.06 -1.33
C ALA A 39 -3.52 1.16 -0.21
N TYR A 40 -3.82 1.49 1.04
CA TYR A 40 -3.49 0.64 2.18
C TYR A 40 -4.17 -0.73 2.10
N GLU A 41 -5.47 -0.77 1.80
CA GLU A 41 -6.25 -2.01 1.71
C GLU A 41 -5.73 -2.96 0.62
N ARG A 42 -5.35 -2.43 -0.55
CA ARG A 42 -4.77 -3.24 -1.64
C ARG A 42 -3.43 -3.87 -1.23
N LYS A 43 -2.54 -3.10 -0.61
CA LYS A 43 -1.26 -3.60 -0.06
C LYS A 43 -1.46 -4.64 1.04
N LEU A 44 -2.42 -4.40 1.94
CA LEU A 44 -2.78 -5.34 2.99
C LEU A 44 -3.35 -6.65 2.43
N ALA A 45 -4.15 -6.58 1.37
CA ALA A 45 -4.69 -7.77 0.69
C ALA A 45 -3.56 -8.63 0.09
N ILE A 46 -2.56 -8.02 -0.55
CA ILE A 46 -1.37 -8.72 -1.06
C ILE A 46 -0.64 -9.41 0.09
N PHE A 47 -0.32 -8.66 1.16
CA PHE A 47 0.38 -9.20 2.33
C PHE A 47 -0.37 -10.39 2.95
N LYS A 48 -1.69 -10.26 3.17
CA LYS A 48 -2.53 -11.35 3.70
C LYS A 48 -2.56 -12.57 2.78
N SER A 49 -2.60 -12.36 1.47
CA SER A 49 -2.59 -13.45 0.48
C SER A 49 -1.28 -14.25 0.55
N LEU A 50 -0.14 -13.56 0.61
CA LEU A 50 1.17 -14.20 0.76
C LEU A 50 1.34 -14.89 2.11
N MET A 51 0.87 -14.26 3.20
CA MET A 51 0.88 -14.87 4.54
C MET A 51 0.04 -16.15 4.62
N THR A 52 -1.15 -16.13 4.01
CA THR A 52 -2.08 -17.28 4.03
C THR A 52 -1.56 -18.43 3.17
N THR A 53 -0.91 -18.11 2.05
CA THR A 53 -0.36 -19.10 1.11
C THR A 53 1.10 -19.44 1.37
N ARG A 54 1.68 -19.02 2.51
CA ARG A 54 3.11 -19.20 2.80
C ARG A 54 3.60 -20.65 2.73
N ALA A 55 2.73 -21.61 3.07
CA ALA A 55 3.02 -23.04 3.01
C ALA A 55 2.70 -23.68 1.63
N ASN A 56 1.99 -22.96 0.75
CA ASN A 56 1.61 -23.42 -0.58
C ASN A 56 1.96 -22.36 -1.64
N THR A 57 3.25 -22.19 -1.89
CA THR A 57 3.78 -21.11 -2.74
C THR A 57 3.53 -21.29 -4.23
N LEU A 58 2.99 -22.44 -4.64
CA LEU A 58 2.59 -22.71 -6.03
C LEU A 58 1.11 -22.40 -6.28
N ALA A 59 0.36 -22.01 -5.25
CA ALA A 59 -1.02 -21.59 -5.41
C ALA A 59 -1.12 -20.37 -6.34
N VAL A 60 -2.13 -20.36 -7.21
CA VAL A 60 -2.37 -19.24 -8.14
C VAL A 60 -2.43 -17.90 -7.40
N VAL A 61 -3.16 -17.86 -6.28
CA VAL A 61 -3.30 -16.68 -5.40
C VAL A 61 -1.94 -16.19 -4.89
N HIS A 62 -0.98 -17.08 -4.64
CA HIS A 62 0.36 -16.70 -4.20
C HIS A 62 1.11 -15.97 -5.32
N VAL A 63 1.11 -16.55 -6.52
CA VAL A 63 1.81 -16.00 -7.68
C VAL A 63 1.17 -14.69 -8.12
N GLU A 64 -0.16 -14.59 -8.14
CA GLU A 64 -0.89 -13.36 -8.41
C GLU A 64 -0.52 -12.26 -7.41
N ALA A 65 -0.47 -12.58 -6.12
CA ALA A 65 -0.08 -11.62 -5.09
C ALA A 65 1.37 -11.14 -5.29
N LEU A 66 2.32 -12.03 -5.59
CA LEU A 66 3.71 -11.65 -5.89
C LEU A 66 3.81 -10.72 -7.09
N ASN A 67 3.08 -11.03 -8.18
CA ASN A 67 3.10 -10.25 -9.41
C ASN A 67 2.38 -8.91 -9.31
N THR A 68 1.62 -8.66 -8.23
CA THR A 68 0.94 -7.39 -8.01
C THR A 68 1.80 -6.41 -7.17
N ILE A 69 2.91 -6.87 -6.61
CA ILE A 69 3.76 -6.06 -5.72
C ILE A 69 4.32 -4.83 -6.45
N ASP A 70 4.82 -4.97 -7.67
CA ASP A 70 5.40 -3.87 -8.45
C ASP A 70 4.35 -2.84 -8.92
N VAL A 71 3.09 -3.24 -9.01
CA VAL A 71 1.96 -2.37 -9.36
C VAL A 71 1.50 -1.55 -8.15
N GLU A 72 1.39 -2.17 -6.97
CA GLU A 72 0.77 -1.54 -5.79
C GLU A 72 1.75 -0.83 -4.86
N PHE A 73 3.03 -1.25 -4.83
CA PHE A 73 4.07 -0.59 -4.05
C PHE A 73 4.81 0.45 -4.90
N ASN A 74 5.15 1.60 -4.30
CA ASN A 74 5.75 2.73 -5.01
C ASN A 74 7.20 3.00 -4.57
N ASN A 75 8.09 3.27 -5.52
CA ASN A 75 9.48 3.64 -5.27
C ASN A 75 9.66 5.03 -4.63
N ASN A 76 8.63 5.89 -4.63
CA ASN A 76 8.68 7.23 -4.04
C ASN A 76 8.72 7.24 -2.51
N ASN A 77 8.36 6.12 -1.88
CA ASN A 77 8.38 5.94 -0.44
C ASN A 77 9.49 4.95 -0.07
N THR A 78 10.43 5.36 0.79
CA THR A 78 11.56 4.52 1.22
C THR A 78 11.14 3.15 1.75
N LYS A 79 10.02 3.06 2.49
CA LYS A 79 9.53 1.79 3.04
C LYS A 79 9.01 0.86 1.95
N GLU A 80 8.28 1.41 0.99
CA GLU A 80 7.71 0.64 -0.12
C GLU A 80 8.78 0.25 -1.15
N LYS A 81 9.77 1.13 -1.36
CA LYS A 81 10.97 0.81 -2.14
C LYS A 81 11.70 -0.40 -1.58
N ALA A 82 11.87 -0.48 -0.26
CA ALA A 82 12.48 -1.65 0.39
C ALA A 82 11.68 -2.94 0.14
N VAL A 83 10.34 -2.87 0.09
CA VAL A 83 9.50 -4.02 -0.29
C VAL A 83 9.79 -4.46 -1.72
N ILE A 84 9.84 -3.51 -2.67
CA ILE A 84 10.13 -3.80 -4.08
C ILE A 84 11.52 -4.43 -4.24
N GLU A 85 12.52 -3.93 -3.50
CA GLU A 85 13.88 -4.48 -3.51
C GLU A 85 13.93 -5.91 -2.95
N ALA A 86 13.27 -6.18 -1.82
CA ALA A 86 13.17 -7.52 -1.25
C ALA A 86 12.42 -8.48 -2.20
N TRP A 87 11.36 -8.01 -2.85
CA TRP A 87 10.61 -8.78 -3.84
C TRP A 87 11.48 -9.12 -5.06
N LYS A 88 12.23 -8.16 -5.60
CA LYS A 88 13.15 -8.40 -6.72
C LYS A 88 14.22 -9.41 -6.35
N LEU A 89 14.77 -9.35 -5.13
CA LEU A 89 15.74 -10.32 -4.65
C LEU A 89 15.13 -11.73 -4.57
N TYR A 90 13.93 -11.85 -4.00
CA TYR A 90 13.21 -13.12 -3.95
C TYR A 90 12.91 -13.67 -5.35
N LEU A 91 12.40 -12.84 -6.26
CA LEU A 91 12.08 -13.23 -7.63
C LEU A 91 13.34 -13.64 -8.42
N ALA A 92 14.46 -12.93 -8.24
CA ALA A 92 15.73 -13.30 -8.84
C ALA A 92 16.19 -14.69 -8.36
N HIS A 93 16.07 -14.98 -7.06
CA HIS A 93 16.38 -16.29 -6.50
C HIS A 93 15.44 -17.39 -7.01
N LEU A 94 14.15 -17.09 -7.19
CA LEU A 94 13.20 -18.03 -7.81
C LEU A 94 13.61 -18.41 -9.23
N ASN A 95 14.12 -17.44 -10.00
CA ASN A 95 14.59 -17.64 -11.37
C ASN A 95 15.98 -18.29 -11.46
N SER A 96 16.74 -18.33 -10.36
CA SER A 96 18.07 -18.95 -10.30
C SER A 96 18.03 -20.37 -9.76
N PHE A 97 16.94 -21.11 -10.00
CA PHE A 97 16.80 -22.49 -9.57
C PHE A 97 17.86 -23.39 -10.21
N ASP A 98 18.57 -24.14 -9.37
CA ASP A 98 19.52 -25.17 -9.77
C ASP A 98 19.24 -26.44 -8.94
N GLU A 99 18.96 -27.56 -9.63
CA GLU A 99 18.68 -28.85 -8.99
C GLU A 99 19.86 -29.37 -8.15
N LYS A 100 21.09 -28.93 -8.45
CA LYS A 100 22.30 -29.33 -7.70
C LYS A 100 22.47 -28.53 -6.41
N ASP A 101 21.77 -27.42 -6.27
CA ASP A 101 21.85 -26.56 -5.10
C ASP A 101 20.87 -27.02 -4.02
N THR A 102 21.36 -27.91 -3.14
CA THR A 102 20.60 -28.44 -2.00
C THR A 102 20.16 -27.37 -1.01
N SER A 103 20.78 -26.19 -1.03
CA SER A 103 20.48 -25.07 -0.14
C SER A 103 19.52 -24.03 -0.75
N TRP A 104 19.14 -24.19 -2.02
CA TRP A 104 18.24 -23.28 -2.73
C TRP A 104 16.91 -23.10 -1.99
N GLY A 105 16.33 -24.20 -1.49
CA GLY A 105 15.05 -24.18 -0.77
C GLY A 105 15.09 -23.37 0.52
N SER A 106 16.19 -23.48 1.29
CA SER A 106 16.37 -22.71 2.53
C SER A 106 16.51 -21.23 2.23
N ARG A 107 17.37 -20.85 1.26
CA ARG A 107 17.54 -19.45 0.84
C ARG A 107 16.25 -18.86 0.31
N ARG A 108 15.48 -19.64 -0.46
CA ARG A 108 14.17 -19.25 -0.96
C ARG A 108 13.25 -18.87 0.19
N ASN A 109 13.22 -19.69 1.25
CA ASN A 109 12.43 -19.40 2.44
C ASN A 109 12.92 -18.16 3.17
N ASP A 110 14.23 -17.99 3.34
CA ASP A 110 14.80 -16.81 4.00
C ASP A 110 14.45 -15.51 3.25
N TYR A 111 14.60 -15.48 1.93
CA TYR A 111 14.21 -14.32 1.11
C TYR A 111 12.71 -14.06 1.14
N PHE A 112 11.89 -15.11 1.21
CA PHE A 112 10.44 -14.94 1.34
C PHE A 112 10.04 -14.36 2.70
N ILE A 113 10.68 -14.82 3.78
CA ILE A 113 10.51 -14.26 5.13
C ILE A 113 10.94 -12.78 5.16
N ASP A 114 12.06 -12.44 4.52
CA ASP A 114 12.54 -11.06 4.41
C ASP A 114 11.54 -10.16 3.69
N LEU A 115 10.97 -10.65 2.58
CA LEU A 115 9.91 -9.96 1.85
C LEU A 115 8.70 -9.71 2.76
N LEU A 116 8.18 -10.76 3.41
CA LEU A 116 7.00 -10.64 4.29
C LEU A 116 7.24 -9.69 5.47
N TYR A 117 8.41 -9.76 6.09
CA TYR A 117 8.79 -8.87 7.18
C TYR A 117 8.86 -7.40 6.72
N THR A 118 9.50 -7.15 5.58
CA THR A 118 9.62 -5.80 5.01
C THR A 118 8.24 -5.24 4.61
N MET A 119 7.37 -6.07 4.04
CA MET A 119 5.97 -5.70 3.77
C MET A 119 5.23 -5.32 5.05
N GLY A 120 5.39 -6.12 6.11
CA GLY A 120 4.82 -5.85 7.43
C GLY A 120 5.18 -4.45 7.94
N ILE A 121 6.48 -4.13 7.96
CA ILE A 121 6.98 -2.80 8.36
C ILE A 121 6.41 -1.68 7.48
N SER A 122 6.35 -1.90 6.16
CA SER A 122 5.84 -0.90 5.23
C SER A 122 4.36 -0.60 5.43
N ILE A 123 3.57 -1.62 5.77
CA ILE A 123 2.12 -1.51 6.02
C ILE A 123 1.84 -1.06 7.46
N GLY A 124 2.82 -1.13 8.36
CA GLY A 124 2.67 -0.77 9.78
C GLY A 124 2.18 -1.92 10.66
N VAL A 125 2.36 -3.16 10.20
CA VAL A 125 2.15 -4.38 11.01
C VAL A 125 3.49 -4.74 11.65
N SER A 126 3.56 -4.68 12.99
CA SER A 126 4.75 -5.09 13.74
C SER A 126 4.63 -6.55 14.19
N PHE A 127 5.62 -7.37 13.85
CA PHE A 127 5.76 -8.73 14.36
C PHE A 127 7.24 -9.13 14.34
N GLU A 128 7.63 -10.06 15.21
CA GLU A 128 8.99 -10.61 15.15
C GLU A 128 9.16 -11.54 13.95
N LYS A 129 10.31 -11.43 13.28
CA LYS A 129 10.65 -12.27 12.13
C LYS A 129 10.68 -13.77 12.46
N SER A 130 10.91 -14.12 13.73
CA SER A 130 10.85 -15.48 14.27
C SER A 130 9.48 -16.16 14.07
N TYR A 131 8.38 -15.41 14.06
CA TYR A 131 7.02 -15.93 13.86
C TYR A 131 6.72 -16.40 12.42
N LEU A 132 7.63 -16.11 11.48
CA LEU A 132 7.48 -16.51 10.07
C LEU A 132 8.24 -17.79 9.72
N LYS A 133 9.04 -18.33 10.65
CA LYS A 133 9.79 -19.59 10.46
C LYS A 133 8.93 -20.82 10.72
#